data_AF-E4X226-F1
#
_entry.id   AF-E4X226-F1
#
_cell.length_a   1.000
_cell.length_b   1.000
_cell.length_c   1.000
_cell.angle_alpha   90.00
_cell.angle_beta   90.00
_cell.angle_gamma   90.00
#
_symmetry.space_group_name_H-M   'P 1'
#
loop_
_entity.id
_entity.type
_entity.pdbx_description
1 polymer ?
#
loop_
_entity_poly.entity_id
_entity_poly.type
_entity_poly.pdbx_seq_one_letter_code
_entity_poly.pdbx_strand_id
1 'polypeptide(L)'
;MDRFIRDLQNHGVPEEKKAEEKPPEESTESKVDRAISCPECRERLQRPVLMLPCAHNLCQKCAQNIFDNKAIVMRNARADRHKIRCPCCRKQAVLDMHGIHGLTRNLLIEQFIETFQKHEKLKKAGKTIPQVRSRTRAPPKYTPPSCKIHKSQKLNIYCDDCSELTCTLCKCFGAHLNCRVTVVKDSFQFDKEELVKHLDISKEILKDLREIVKSYEEALKSSRNLQLSENQIILSAFHDLCEILDKKKKSLLKRIDNEAKSKLANLDNALEKYGEILSSQSEILTESSRISGAKNWVGFIFRVKNDLIPKIDNFCDKRDQVMNLKKVQFEEDSWRLNVEPVLSMINKIDFD
;
A
#
# COMPACT_ATOMS: atom_id res chain seq x y z
N MET A 1 25.62 0.97 6.03
CA MET A 1 25.41 1.53 4.68
C MET A 1 25.52 0.49 3.55
N ASP A 2 25.91 -0.77 3.80
CA ASP A 2 26.04 -1.82 2.75
C ASP A 2 24.78 -2.62 2.42
N ARG A 3 23.64 -2.23 2.97
CA ARG A 3 22.32 -2.83 2.66
C ARG A 3 21.48 -1.98 1.72
N PHE A 4 21.85 -0.71 1.54
CA PHE A 4 21.11 0.24 0.70
C PHE A 4 21.71 0.37 -0.72
N ILE A 5 22.95 -0.08 -0.91
CA ILE A 5 23.66 0.01 -2.20
C ILE A 5 23.44 -1.25 -3.06
N ARG A 6 23.09 -2.39 -2.46
CA ARG A 6 22.79 -3.64 -3.19
C ARG A 6 21.48 -3.58 -3.98
N ASP A 7 20.55 -2.74 -3.54
CA ASP A 7 19.23 -2.63 -4.17
C ASP A 7 19.20 -1.64 -5.36
N LEU A 8 20.31 -0.92 -5.61
CA LEU A 8 20.41 0.08 -6.69
C LEU A 8 21.11 -0.42 -7.97
N GLN A 9 21.54 -1.69 -8.03
CA GLN A 9 22.23 -2.25 -9.21
C GLN A 9 21.38 -3.20 -10.08
N ASN A 10 20.08 -3.38 -9.81
CA ASN A 10 19.21 -4.29 -10.58
C ASN A 10 18.24 -3.62 -11.56
N HIS A 11 18.34 -2.31 -11.81
CA HIS A 11 17.53 -1.66 -12.83
C HIS A 11 18.37 -1.25 -14.04
N GLY A 12 18.43 -2.18 -15.00
CA GLY A 12 18.92 -1.96 -16.34
C GLY A 12 18.09 -0.93 -17.12
N VAL A 13 18.77 -0.39 -18.13
CA VAL A 13 18.38 0.65 -19.08
C VAL A 13 17.05 0.33 -19.78
N PRO A 14 16.24 1.34 -20.17
CA PRO A 14 14.95 1.14 -20.84
C PRO A 14 15.14 0.72 -22.30
N GLU A 15 14.62 -0.45 -22.66
CA GLU A 15 14.38 -0.82 -24.06
C GLU A 15 13.14 -0.11 -24.62
N GLU A 16 13.17 0.05 -25.94
CA GLU A 16 12.32 0.89 -26.77
C GLU A 16 10.82 0.62 -26.67
N LYS A 17 10.05 1.69 -26.86
CA LYS A 17 8.58 1.76 -26.88
C LYS A 17 7.96 0.66 -27.75
N LYS A 18 7.40 -0.36 -27.11
CA LYS A 18 6.24 -1.11 -27.62
C LYS A 18 4.99 -0.64 -26.90
N ALA A 19 3.95 -0.39 -27.69
CA ALA A 19 2.67 0.17 -27.28
C ALA A 19 2.12 -0.48 -26.00
N GLU A 20 1.84 0.35 -24.98
CA GLU A 20 1.06 -0.04 -23.81
C GLU A 20 -0.37 -0.36 -24.26
N GLU A 21 -0.69 -1.64 -24.36
CA GLU A 21 -2.06 -2.11 -24.33
C GLU A 21 -2.67 -1.73 -22.96
N LYS A 22 -3.81 -1.03 -23.00
CA LYS A 22 -4.66 -0.79 -21.82
C LYS A 22 -4.84 -2.10 -21.03
N PRO A 23 -4.77 -2.08 -19.69
CA PRO A 23 -5.11 -3.25 -18.90
C PRO A 23 -6.55 -3.68 -19.23
N PRO A 24 -6.84 -4.99 -19.37
CA PRO A 24 -8.18 -5.45 -19.71
C PRO A 24 -9.17 -4.95 -18.66
N GLU A 25 -10.24 -4.30 -19.10
CA GLU A 25 -11.33 -3.88 -18.22
C GLU A 25 -11.84 -5.10 -17.44
N GLU A 26 -11.61 -5.11 -16.13
CA GLU A 26 -12.03 -6.17 -15.24
C GLU A 26 -13.56 -6.35 -15.34
N SER A 27 -14.00 -7.52 -15.81
CA SER A 27 -15.41 -7.81 -16.06
C SER A 27 -16.25 -7.70 -14.79
N THR A 28 -17.54 -7.40 -14.93
CA THR A 28 -18.44 -7.29 -13.77
C THR A 28 -18.53 -8.59 -12.97
N GLU A 29 -18.30 -9.74 -13.61
CA GLU A 29 -18.33 -11.07 -12.98
C GLU A 29 -17.13 -11.29 -12.04
N SER A 30 -15.91 -10.82 -12.39
CA SER A 30 -14.74 -10.98 -11.51
C SER A 30 -14.80 -10.06 -10.27
N LYS A 31 -15.43 -8.89 -10.38
CA LYS A 31 -15.67 -7.99 -9.23
C LYS A 31 -16.62 -8.62 -8.21
N VAL A 32 -17.68 -9.28 -8.69
CA VAL A 32 -18.64 -9.98 -7.82
C VAL A 32 -17.97 -11.18 -7.15
N ASP A 33 -17.16 -11.95 -7.87
CA ASP A 33 -16.45 -13.10 -7.31
C ASP A 33 -15.49 -12.73 -6.19
N ARG A 34 -14.76 -11.62 -6.35
CA ARG A 34 -13.92 -11.08 -5.27
C ARG A 34 -14.74 -10.65 -4.05
N ALA A 35 -15.93 -10.09 -4.24
CA ALA A 35 -16.80 -9.62 -3.15
C ALA A 35 -17.41 -10.77 -2.32
N ILE A 36 -17.58 -11.96 -2.90
CA ILE A 36 -18.11 -13.14 -2.22
C ILE A 36 -17.04 -14.17 -1.81
N SER A 37 -15.76 -13.79 -1.91
CA SER A 37 -14.63 -14.63 -1.53
C SER A 37 -14.32 -14.54 -0.03
N CYS A 38 -14.00 -15.68 0.56
CA CYS A 38 -13.57 -15.78 1.95
C CYS A 38 -12.12 -15.29 2.06
N PRO A 39 -11.80 -14.35 2.97
CA PRO A 39 -10.45 -13.83 3.15
C PRO A 39 -9.45 -14.86 3.70
N GLU A 40 -9.92 -15.93 4.36
CA GLU A 40 -9.05 -16.95 4.96
C GLU A 40 -8.72 -18.07 3.95
N CYS A 41 -9.73 -18.70 3.33
CA CYS A 41 -9.50 -19.80 2.37
C CYS A 41 -9.38 -19.35 0.91
N ARG A 42 -9.69 -18.08 0.59
CA ARG A 42 -9.68 -17.51 -0.78
C ARG A 42 -10.66 -18.15 -1.78
N GLU A 43 -11.48 -19.07 -1.32
CA GLU A 43 -12.62 -19.61 -2.08
C GLU A 43 -13.89 -18.80 -1.82
N ARG A 44 -14.92 -18.98 -2.65
CA ARG A 44 -16.25 -18.39 -2.39
C ARG A 44 -16.76 -18.84 -1.01
N LEU A 45 -17.40 -17.93 -0.29
CA LEU A 45 -17.92 -18.16 1.06
C LEU A 45 -18.85 -19.39 1.08
N GLN A 46 -18.53 -20.36 1.93
CA GLN A 46 -19.26 -21.61 2.08
C GLN A 46 -20.26 -21.50 3.23
N ARG A 47 -21.45 -22.10 3.07
CA ARG A 47 -22.45 -22.19 4.14
C ARG A 47 -21.93 -23.08 5.28
N PRO A 48 -22.19 -22.73 6.55
CA PRO A 48 -22.74 -21.46 7.03
C PRO A 48 -21.76 -20.28 6.93
N VAL A 49 -22.27 -19.11 6.53
CA VAL A 49 -21.46 -17.87 6.45
C VAL A 49 -21.62 -17.09 7.75
N LEU A 50 -20.56 -16.99 8.54
CA LEU A 50 -20.54 -16.29 9.82
C LEU A 50 -20.16 -14.83 9.65
N MET A 51 -20.90 -13.96 10.31
CA MET A 51 -20.67 -12.52 10.35
C MET A 51 -19.97 -12.15 11.66
N LEU A 52 -18.77 -11.56 11.56
CA LEU A 52 -18.08 -10.98 12.71
C LEU A 52 -18.72 -9.64 13.11
N PRO A 53 -18.55 -9.16 14.36
CA PRO A 53 -19.04 -7.84 14.81
C PRO A 53 -18.56 -6.64 13.96
N CYS A 54 -17.48 -6.82 13.20
CA CYS A 54 -16.98 -5.85 12.23
C CYS A 54 -17.66 -5.93 10.85
N ALA A 55 -18.77 -6.65 10.73
CA ALA A 55 -19.55 -6.91 9.52
C ALA A 55 -18.82 -7.66 8.38
N HIS A 56 -17.63 -8.20 8.63
CA HIS A 56 -16.92 -9.07 7.69
C HIS A 56 -17.38 -10.53 7.83
N ASN A 57 -17.34 -11.26 6.71
CA ASN A 57 -17.92 -12.59 6.58
C ASN A 57 -16.82 -13.65 6.41
N LEU A 58 -17.01 -14.81 7.04
CA LEU A 58 -16.11 -15.97 6.95
C LEU A 58 -16.93 -17.25 6.76
N CYS A 59 -16.35 -18.27 6.11
CA CYS A 59 -16.89 -19.62 6.20
C CYS A 59 -16.82 -20.10 7.66
N GLN A 60 -17.81 -20.86 8.13
CA GLN A 60 -17.79 -21.44 9.48
C GLN A 60 -16.50 -22.23 9.74
N LYS A 61 -16.05 -23.05 8.78
CA LYS A 61 -14.79 -23.81 8.87
C LYS A 61 -13.57 -22.90 9.07
N CYS A 62 -13.54 -21.76 8.38
CA CYS A 62 -12.44 -20.79 8.48
C CYS A 62 -12.46 -20.06 9.82
N ALA A 63 -13.64 -19.68 10.30
CA ALA A 63 -13.79 -19.10 11.63
C ALA A 63 -13.37 -20.09 12.73
N GLN A 64 -13.70 -21.38 12.57
CA GLN A 64 -13.30 -22.44 13.50
C GLN A 64 -11.78 -22.59 13.53
N ASN A 65 -11.14 -22.63 12.36
CA ASN A 65 -9.69 -22.71 12.27
C ASN A 65 -8.97 -21.51 12.94
N ILE A 66 -9.53 -20.30 12.81
CA ILE A 66 -9.02 -19.10 13.49
C ILE A 66 -9.25 -19.21 14.99
N PHE A 67 -10.39 -19.74 15.42
CA PHE A 67 -10.68 -19.95 16.83
C PHE A 67 -9.71 -20.95 17.46
N ASP A 68 -9.49 -22.09 16.83
CA ASP A 68 -8.65 -23.17 17.38
C ASP A 68 -7.16 -22.77 17.44
N ASN A 69 -6.66 -22.06 16.42
CA ASN A 69 -5.23 -21.80 16.28
C ASN A 69 -4.81 -20.36 16.63
N LYS A 70 -5.74 -19.41 16.65
CA LYS A 70 -5.45 -17.97 16.73
C LYS A 70 -6.31 -17.23 17.76
N ALA A 71 -7.16 -17.92 18.53
CA ALA A 71 -7.91 -17.27 19.60
C ALA A 71 -7.03 -16.91 20.80
N ILE A 72 -7.31 -15.75 21.39
CA ILE A 72 -6.69 -15.32 22.64
C ILE A 72 -7.66 -15.67 23.78
N VAL A 73 -7.24 -16.56 24.68
CA VAL A 73 -8.00 -16.91 25.88
C VAL A 73 -7.79 -15.85 26.95
N MET A 74 -8.88 -15.28 27.44
CA MET A 74 -8.90 -14.34 28.57
C MET A 74 -9.45 -15.08 29.78
N ARG A 75 -8.54 -15.47 30.69
CA ARG A 75 -8.89 -16.14 31.95
C ARG A 75 -9.44 -15.11 32.94
N ASN A 76 -10.69 -15.30 33.37
CA ASN A 76 -11.31 -14.51 34.44
C ASN A 76 -11.87 -15.46 35.49
N ALA A 77 -11.99 -14.99 36.75
CA ALA A 77 -12.44 -15.78 37.91
C ALA A 77 -13.87 -16.39 37.78
N ARG A 78 -14.62 -16.08 36.73
CA ARG A 78 -16.02 -16.52 36.52
C ARG A 78 -16.24 -17.36 35.25
N ALA A 79 -15.43 -17.20 34.20
CA ALA A 79 -15.49 -17.97 32.94
C ALA A 79 -14.36 -17.57 31.97
N ASP A 80 -13.93 -18.52 31.13
CA ASP A 80 -12.98 -18.25 30.04
C ASP A 80 -13.70 -17.57 28.86
N ARG A 81 -13.20 -16.40 28.44
CA ARG A 81 -13.68 -15.70 27.24
C ARG A 81 -12.63 -15.74 26.14
N HIS A 82 -13.07 -15.97 24.92
CA HIS A 82 -12.19 -16.05 23.75
C HIS A 82 -12.28 -14.79 22.91
N LYS A 83 -11.16 -14.35 22.34
CA LYS A 83 -11.13 -13.27 21.33
C LYS A 83 -10.50 -13.78 20.04
N ILE A 84 -11.12 -13.48 18.91
CA ILE A 84 -10.56 -13.74 17.58
C ILE A 84 -10.34 -12.43 16.83
N ARG A 85 -9.35 -12.40 15.94
CA ARG A 85 -9.03 -11.23 15.10
C ARG A 85 -9.59 -11.44 13.69
N CYS A 86 -10.31 -10.44 13.18
CA CYS A 86 -10.81 -10.47 11.81
C CYS A 86 -9.66 -10.48 10.78
N PRO A 87 -9.62 -11.42 9.82
CA PRO A 87 -8.62 -11.43 8.75
C PRO A 87 -8.68 -10.22 7.81
N CYS A 88 -9.87 -9.63 7.60
CA CYS A 88 -10.06 -8.49 6.70
C CYS A 88 -9.57 -7.17 7.29
N CYS A 89 -10.01 -6.84 8.51
CA CYS A 89 -9.83 -5.50 9.09
C CYS A 89 -9.04 -5.51 10.40
N ARG A 90 -8.57 -6.67 10.87
CA ARG A 90 -7.81 -6.86 12.11
C ARG A 90 -8.49 -6.42 13.41
N LYS A 91 -9.77 -6.01 13.37
CA LYS A 91 -10.58 -5.74 14.57
C LYS A 91 -10.77 -7.02 15.39
N GLN A 92 -10.74 -6.88 16.72
CA GLN A 92 -10.95 -7.99 17.65
C GLN A 92 -12.46 -8.21 17.87
N ALA A 93 -12.90 -9.46 17.78
CA ALA A 93 -14.24 -9.90 18.13
C ALA A 93 -14.16 -10.70 19.44
N VAL A 94 -14.88 -10.25 20.46
CA VAL A 94 -15.06 -11.00 21.72
C VAL A 94 -16.17 -12.00 21.49
N LEU A 95 -15.90 -13.27 21.79
CA LEU A 95 -16.85 -14.36 21.64
C LEU A 95 -17.50 -14.68 22.99
N ASP A 96 -18.72 -15.18 22.93
CA ASP A 96 -19.47 -15.65 24.09
C ASP A 96 -19.02 -17.07 24.48
N MET A 97 -19.76 -17.70 25.40
CA MET A 97 -19.48 -19.07 25.86
C MET A 97 -19.63 -20.12 24.75
N HIS A 98 -20.36 -19.80 23.66
CA HIS A 98 -20.55 -20.68 22.50
C HIS A 98 -19.46 -20.49 21.43
N GLY A 99 -18.47 -19.62 21.68
CA GLY A 99 -17.36 -19.40 20.78
C GLY A 99 -17.81 -18.88 19.42
N ILE A 100 -17.38 -19.52 18.34
CA ILE A 100 -17.77 -19.12 16.98
C ILE A 100 -19.23 -19.46 16.63
N HIS A 101 -19.86 -20.39 17.35
CA HIS A 101 -21.25 -20.78 17.09
C HIS A 101 -22.25 -19.73 17.55
N GLY A 102 -21.83 -18.80 18.42
CA GLY A 102 -22.61 -17.61 18.80
C GLY A 102 -22.61 -16.50 17.75
N LEU A 103 -21.80 -16.60 16.68
CA LEU A 103 -21.76 -15.59 15.62
C LEU A 103 -22.97 -15.69 14.70
N THR A 104 -23.53 -14.54 14.33
CA THR A 104 -24.71 -14.45 13.46
C THR A 104 -24.41 -14.98 12.06
N ARG A 105 -25.32 -15.79 11.51
CA ARG A 105 -25.27 -16.22 10.11
C ARG A 105 -25.76 -15.14 9.16
N ASN A 106 -25.04 -14.91 8.06
CA ASN A 106 -25.46 -13.97 7.02
C ASN A 106 -26.27 -14.67 5.92
N LEU A 107 -27.56 -14.90 6.19
CA LEU A 107 -28.46 -15.59 5.27
C LEU A 107 -28.61 -14.89 3.91
N LEU A 108 -28.43 -13.57 3.85
CA LEU A 108 -28.50 -12.79 2.61
C LEU A 108 -27.32 -13.14 1.68
N ILE A 109 -26.10 -13.21 2.21
CA ILE A 109 -24.93 -13.63 1.43
C ILE A 109 -25.06 -15.11 1.04
N GLU A 110 -25.56 -15.95 1.95
CA GLU A 110 -25.84 -17.35 1.64
C GLU A 110 -26.82 -17.48 0.45
N GLN A 111 -27.93 -16.73 0.45
CA GLN A 111 -28.93 -16.73 -0.63
C GLN A 111 -28.39 -16.12 -1.94
N PHE A 112 -27.58 -15.06 -1.84
CA PHE A 112 -26.96 -14.42 -2.98
C PHE A 112 -26.00 -15.37 -3.71
N ILE A 113 -25.09 -16.03 -2.99
CA ILE A 113 -24.13 -16.99 -3.57
C ILE A 113 -24.87 -18.12 -4.28
N GLU A 114 -25.94 -18.64 -3.68
CA GLU A 114 -26.76 -19.68 -4.30
C GLU A 114 -27.44 -19.21 -5.59
N THR A 115 -28.02 -18.00 -5.57
CA THR A 115 -28.70 -17.41 -6.73
C THR A 115 -27.69 -17.10 -7.84
N PHE A 116 -26.52 -16.58 -7.49
CA PHE A 116 -25.43 -16.26 -8.42
C PHE A 116 -24.87 -17.51 -9.10
N GLN A 117 -24.61 -18.59 -8.34
CA GLN A 117 -24.18 -19.86 -8.91
C GLN A 117 -25.23 -20.49 -9.83
N LYS A 118 -26.52 -20.40 -9.48
CA LYS A 118 -27.62 -20.83 -10.36
C LYS A 118 -27.64 -20.02 -11.66
N HIS A 119 -27.43 -18.71 -11.57
CA HIS A 119 -27.38 -17.82 -12.70
C HIS A 119 -26.19 -18.10 -13.64
N GLU A 120 -25.01 -18.37 -13.09
CA GLU A 120 -23.84 -18.81 -13.88
C GLU A 120 -24.10 -20.14 -14.60
N LYS A 121 -24.72 -21.11 -13.92
CA LYS A 121 -25.10 -22.40 -14.53
C LYS A 121 -26.13 -22.21 -15.67
N LEU A 122 -27.11 -21.31 -15.49
CA LEU A 122 -28.11 -21.00 -16.50
C LEU A 122 -27.51 -20.27 -17.72
N LYS A 123 -26.61 -19.30 -17.48
CA LYS A 123 -25.85 -18.61 -18.53
C LYS A 123 -24.98 -19.58 -19.34
N LYS A 124 -24.24 -20.49 -18.68
CA LYS A 124 -23.42 -21.51 -19.34
C LYS A 124 -24.25 -22.53 -20.13
N ALA A 125 -25.51 -22.75 -19.75
CA ALA A 125 -26.45 -23.60 -20.47
C ALA A 125 -27.19 -22.90 -21.63
N GLY A 126 -26.82 -21.65 -21.98
CA GLY A 126 -27.44 -20.89 -23.08
C GLY A 126 -28.92 -20.54 -22.86
N LYS A 127 -29.44 -20.70 -21.63
CA LYS A 127 -30.84 -20.39 -21.30
C LYS A 127 -30.93 -18.93 -20.88
N THR A 128 -31.80 -18.18 -21.54
CA THR A 128 -32.07 -16.78 -21.18
C THR A 128 -32.60 -16.69 -19.75
N ILE A 129 -32.04 -15.74 -19.00
CA ILE A 129 -32.41 -15.45 -17.62
C ILE A 129 -33.87 -14.97 -17.64
N PRO A 130 -34.77 -15.50 -16.80
CA PRO A 130 -36.08 -14.87 -16.62
C PRO A 130 -35.83 -13.46 -16.12
N GLN A 131 -36.05 -12.47 -16.99
CA GLN A 131 -36.08 -11.06 -16.59
C GLN A 131 -36.94 -10.97 -15.33
N VAL A 132 -36.42 -10.31 -14.29
CA VAL A 132 -37.26 -9.82 -13.19
C VAL A 132 -38.21 -8.82 -13.82
N ARG A 133 -39.33 -9.31 -14.34
CA ARG A 133 -40.46 -8.49 -14.69
C ARG A 133 -40.93 -7.94 -13.36
N SER A 134 -40.73 -6.64 -13.18
CA SER A 134 -41.45 -5.83 -12.20
C SER A 134 -42.94 -6.10 -12.43
N ARG A 135 -43.46 -7.10 -11.71
CA ARG A 135 -44.89 -7.33 -11.62
C ARG A 135 -45.41 -6.14 -10.84
N THR A 136 -45.89 -5.12 -11.55
CA THR A 136 -46.97 -4.27 -11.06
C THR A 136 -48.15 -5.21 -10.82
N ARG A 137 -48.11 -5.90 -9.68
CA ARG A 137 -49.16 -6.81 -9.26
C ARG A 137 -50.36 -5.90 -9.00
N ALA A 138 -51.40 -6.03 -9.82
CA ALA A 138 -52.69 -5.43 -9.52
C ALA A 138 -53.03 -5.72 -8.05
N PRO A 139 -53.59 -4.74 -7.31
CA PRO A 139 -53.88 -4.93 -5.89
C PRO A 139 -54.74 -6.19 -5.73
N PRO A 140 -54.47 -7.03 -4.71
CA PRO A 140 -55.22 -8.26 -4.50
C PRO A 140 -56.72 -7.95 -4.42
N LYS A 141 -57.55 -8.78 -5.06
CA LYS A 141 -59.02 -8.66 -4.99
C LYS A 141 -59.45 -8.65 -3.52
N TYR A 142 -59.88 -7.49 -3.03
CA TYR A 142 -60.24 -7.26 -1.64
C TYR A 142 -61.60 -7.92 -1.35
N THR A 143 -61.61 -9.00 -0.57
CA THR A 143 -62.82 -9.52 0.06
C THR A 143 -63.04 -8.73 1.36
N PRO A 144 -64.19 -8.05 1.53
CA PRO A 144 -64.44 -7.26 2.72
C PRO A 144 -64.34 -8.12 3.99
N PRO A 145 -63.54 -7.74 5.00
CA PRO A 145 -63.42 -8.48 6.24
C PRO A 145 -64.78 -8.57 6.95
N SER A 146 -65.08 -9.75 7.51
CA SER A 146 -66.25 -9.96 8.37
C SER A 146 -65.98 -9.46 9.78
N CYS A 147 -67.03 -9.05 10.49
CA CYS A 147 -66.92 -8.56 11.85
C CYS A 147 -66.44 -9.67 12.80
N LYS A 148 -65.49 -9.34 13.70
CA LYS A 148 -64.96 -10.26 14.71
C LYS A 148 -66.06 -10.84 15.63
N ILE A 149 -67.11 -10.04 15.89
CA ILE A 149 -68.24 -10.40 16.76
C ILE A 149 -69.38 -11.01 15.94
N HIS A 150 -69.72 -10.40 14.81
CA HIS A 150 -70.84 -10.81 13.95
C HIS A 150 -70.30 -11.41 12.65
N LYS A 151 -69.95 -12.70 12.68
CA LYS A 151 -69.31 -13.41 11.55
C LYS A 151 -70.11 -13.36 10.24
N SER A 152 -71.43 -13.20 10.32
CA SER A 152 -72.35 -13.08 9.17
C SER A 152 -72.43 -11.67 8.58
N GLN A 153 -71.91 -10.65 9.28
CA GLN A 153 -71.96 -9.26 8.85
C GLN A 153 -70.60 -8.79 8.34
N LYS A 154 -70.63 -8.07 7.22
CA LYS A 154 -69.44 -7.42 6.64
C LYS A 154 -69.19 -6.08 7.33
N LEU A 155 -67.92 -5.71 7.48
CA LEU A 155 -67.55 -4.39 7.95
C LEU A 155 -67.83 -3.35 6.86
N ASN A 156 -68.71 -2.37 7.13
CA ASN A 156 -69.08 -1.32 6.16
C ASN A 156 -69.29 0.08 6.78
N ILE A 157 -69.12 0.23 8.09
CA ILE A 157 -69.31 1.48 8.83
C ILE A 157 -67.98 1.87 9.45
N TYR A 158 -67.51 3.11 9.29
CA TYR A 158 -66.33 3.60 9.99
C TYR A 158 -66.76 4.32 11.27
N CYS A 159 -66.13 4.01 12.40
CA CYS A 159 -66.43 4.65 13.68
C CYS A 159 -65.33 5.66 14.01
N ASP A 160 -65.63 6.96 13.95
CA ASP A 160 -64.65 8.02 14.15
C ASP A 160 -64.10 8.03 15.58
N ASP A 161 -64.97 7.86 16.58
CA ASP A 161 -64.57 7.91 17.99
C ASP A 161 -63.72 6.69 18.42
N CYS A 162 -63.69 5.62 17.62
CA CYS A 162 -62.91 4.41 17.91
C CYS A 162 -61.84 4.11 16.85
N SER A 163 -61.79 4.89 15.76
CA SER A 163 -60.90 4.71 14.60
C SER A 163 -60.88 3.28 14.06
N GLU A 164 -62.04 2.61 14.02
CA GLU A 164 -62.17 1.22 13.58
C GLU A 164 -63.35 1.01 12.63
N LEU A 165 -63.20 0.03 11.73
CA LEU A 165 -64.27 -0.46 10.86
C LEU A 165 -65.21 -1.38 11.64
N THR A 166 -66.51 -1.07 11.61
CA THR A 166 -67.58 -1.76 12.32
C THR A 166 -68.65 -2.28 11.36
N CYS A 167 -69.55 -3.13 11.86
CA CYS A 167 -70.72 -3.60 11.11
C CYS A 167 -72.01 -2.95 11.62
N THR A 168 -73.08 -3.07 10.84
CA THR A 168 -74.42 -2.56 11.19
C THR A 168 -74.92 -3.03 12.54
N LEU A 169 -74.68 -4.29 12.92
CA LEU A 169 -75.06 -4.82 14.23
C LEU A 169 -74.25 -4.21 15.39
N CYS A 170 -72.97 -3.92 15.18
CA CYS A 170 -72.15 -3.22 16.17
C CYS A 170 -72.61 -1.78 16.41
N LYS A 171 -73.17 -1.14 15.38
CA LYS A 171 -73.74 0.22 15.48
C LYS A 171 -75.15 0.23 16.06
N CYS A 172 -76.02 -0.71 15.69
CA CYS A 172 -77.41 -0.68 16.12
C CYS A 172 -77.65 -1.31 17.51
N PHE A 173 -76.83 -2.29 17.91
CA PHE A 173 -77.08 -3.09 19.12
C PHE A 173 -75.81 -3.38 19.94
N GLY A 174 -74.64 -2.89 19.50
CA GLY A 174 -73.35 -3.25 20.06
C GLY A 174 -72.61 -2.08 20.70
N ALA A 175 -71.30 -2.27 20.92
CA ALA A 175 -70.44 -1.34 21.64
C ALA A 175 -70.31 0.07 21.01
N HIS A 176 -70.70 0.25 19.75
CA HIS A 176 -70.58 1.53 19.03
C HIS A 176 -71.92 2.26 18.87
N LEU A 177 -72.92 1.94 19.71
CA LEU A 177 -74.26 2.54 19.69
C LEU A 177 -74.21 4.07 19.70
N ASN A 178 -73.45 4.63 20.66
CA ASN A 178 -73.34 6.07 20.87
C ASN A 178 -72.15 6.72 20.15
N CYS A 179 -71.34 5.96 19.40
CA CYS A 179 -70.20 6.50 18.69
C CYS A 179 -70.63 7.18 17.39
N ARG A 180 -69.95 8.26 17.01
CA ARG A 180 -70.07 8.88 15.69
C ARG A 180 -69.49 7.94 14.64
N VAL A 181 -70.25 7.79 13.57
CA VAL A 181 -69.90 6.92 12.46
C VAL A 181 -70.06 7.68 11.15
N THR A 182 -69.15 7.43 10.23
CA THR A 182 -69.14 7.97 8.89
C THR A 182 -69.24 6.85 7.86
N VAL A 183 -69.68 7.20 6.66
CA VAL A 183 -69.70 6.26 5.54
C VAL A 183 -68.24 5.94 5.20
N VAL A 184 -67.90 4.65 5.11
CA VAL A 184 -66.53 4.19 4.85
C VAL A 184 -65.92 4.83 3.60
N LYS A 185 -66.75 5.18 2.61
CA LYS A 185 -66.30 5.85 1.39
C LYS A 185 -65.72 7.25 1.66
N ASP A 186 -66.29 8.00 2.59
CA ASP A 186 -65.87 9.36 2.90
C ASP A 186 -64.63 9.37 3.79
N SER A 187 -64.58 8.50 4.81
CA SER A 187 -63.37 8.27 5.62
C SER A 187 -62.21 7.73 4.78
N PHE A 188 -62.48 6.80 3.85
CA PHE A 188 -61.47 6.33 2.90
C PHE A 188 -60.91 7.47 2.04
N GLN A 189 -61.76 8.36 1.53
CA GLN A 189 -61.33 9.46 0.68
C GLN A 189 -60.48 10.46 1.47
N PHE A 190 -60.89 10.79 2.71
CA PHE A 190 -60.14 11.65 3.62
C PHE A 190 -58.77 11.07 3.97
N ASP A 191 -58.71 9.82 4.45
CA ASP A 191 -57.46 9.15 4.83
C ASP A 191 -56.53 8.97 3.63
N LYS A 192 -57.09 8.74 2.44
CA LYS A 192 -56.32 8.64 1.19
C LYS A 192 -55.70 9.98 0.82
N GLU A 193 -56.44 11.08 0.92
CA GLU A 193 -55.92 12.41 0.64
C GLU A 193 -54.82 12.80 1.63
N GLU A 194 -55.01 12.50 2.92
CA GLU A 194 -54.02 12.78 3.95
C GLU A 194 -52.75 11.93 3.78
N LEU A 195 -52.91 10.65 3.45
CA LEU A 195 -51.79 9.77 3.12
C LEU A 195 -51.01 10.29 1.90
N VAL A 196 -51.68 10.78 0.87
CA VAL A 196 -51.01 11.37 -0.31
C VAL A 196 -50.20 12.60 0.08
N LYS A 197 -50.73 13.50 0.92
CA LYS A 197 -49.96 14.65 1.42
C LYS A 197 -48.71 14.23 2.20
N HIS A 198 -48.84 13.26 3.10
CA HIS A 198 -47.68 12.75 3.86
C HIS A 198 -46.65 12.06 2.96
N LEU A 199 -47.10 11.36 1.92
CA LEU A 199 -46.21 10.77 0.92
C LEU A 199 -45.46 11.84 0.13
N ASP A 200 -46.10 12.95 -0.23
CA ASP A 200 -45.45 14.03 -0.96
C ASP A 200 -44.39 14.75 -0.11
N ILE A 201 -44.70 15.03 1.16
CA ILE A 201 -43.69 15.54 2.12
C ILE A 201 -42.51 14.56 2.24
N SER A 202 -42.79 13.26 2.37
CA SER A 202 -41.75 12.23 2.47
C SER A 202 -40.88 12.15 1.21
N LYS A 203 -41.44 12.37 0.02
CA LYS A 203 -40.69 12.40 -1.24
C LYS A 203 -39.75 13.61 -1.30
N GLU A 204 -40.19 14.79 -0.85
CA GLU A 204 -39.32 15.98 -0.78
C GLU A 204 -38.18 15.76 0.22
N ILE A 205 -38.46 15.23 1.42
CA ILE A 205 -37.41 14.87 2.39
C ILE A 205 -36.40 13.89 1.77
N LEU A 206 -36.87 12.87 1.03
CA LEU A 206 -36.00 11.92 0.35
C LEU A 206 -35.15 12.57 -0.75
N LYS A 207 -35.66 13.60 -1.43
CA LYS A 207 -34.92 14.35 -2.44
C LYS A 207 -33.81 15.18 -1.79
N ASP A 208 -34.14 15.91 -0.73
CA ASP A 208 -33.18 16.73 0.02
C ASP A 208 -32.07 15.86 0.63
N LEU A 209 -32.43 14.74 1.26
CA LEU A 209 -31.46 13.80 1.81
C LEU A 209 -30.52 13.23 0.75
N ARG A 210 -31.01 12.94 -0.47
CA ARG A 210 -30.16 12.49 -1.58
C ARG A 210 -29.19 13.58 -2.03
N GLU A 211 -29.63 14.83 -2.08
CA GLU A 211 -28.78 15.96 -2.45
C GLU A 211 -27.68 16.19 -1.40
N ILE A 212 -28.04 16.13 -0.12
CA ILE A 212 -27.06 16.18 0.99
C ILE A 212 -26.05 15.05 0.85
N VAL A 213 -26.49 13.80 0.70
CA VAL A 213 -25.58 12.64 0.54
C VAL A 213 -24.63 12.86 -0.63
N LYS A 214 -25.15 13.32 -1.79
CA LYS A 214 -24.34 13.62 -2.97
C LYS A 214 -23.28 14.70 -2.68
N SER A 215 -23.65 15.78 -1.99
CA SER A 215 -22.71 16.85 -1.62
C SER A 215 -21.58 16.35 -0.71
N TYR A 216 -21.88 15.47 0.25
CA TYR A 216 -20.88 14.87 1.13
C TYR A 216 -19.97 13.89 0.39
N GLU A 217 -20.50 13.12 -0.56
CA GLU A 217 -19.70 12.23 -1.42
C GLU A 217 -18.71 13.03 -2.29
N GLU A 218 -19.16 14.16 -2.85
CA GLU A 218 -18.31 15.07 -3.62
C GLU A 218 -17.23 15.72 -2.75
N ALA A 219 -17.58 16.18 -1.55
CA ALA A 219 -16.63 16.74 -0.59
C ALA A 219 -15.57 15.71 -0.12
N LEU A 220 -15.98 14.46 0.11
CA LEU A 220 -15.05 13.38 0.45
C LEU A 220 -14.10 13.08 -0.71
N LYS A 221 -14.60 13.10 -1.95
CA LYS A 221 -13.79 12.87 -3.14
C LYS A 221 -12.77 14.00 -3.35
N SER A 222 -13.20 15.27 -3.23
CA SER A 222 -12.31 16.42 -3.38
C SER A 222 -11.24 16.46 -2.28
N SER A 223 -11.61 16.20 -1.01
CA SER A 223 -10.66 16.12 0.10
C SER A 223 -9.60 15.02 -0.10
N ARG A 224 -10.00 13.83 -0.55
CA ARG A 224 -9.05 12.75 -0.89
C ARG A 224 -8.10 13.13 -2.02
N ASN A 225 -8.62 13.78 -3.07
CA ASN A 225 -7.80 14.22 -4.19
C ASN A 225 -6.78 15.27 -3.75
N LEU A 226 -7.19 16.23 -2.91
CA LEU A 226 -6.29 17.22 -2.33
C LEU A 226 -5.20 16.56 -1.48
N GLN A 227 -5.57 15.60 -0.63
CA GLN A 227 -4.60 14.85 0.17
C GLN A 227 -3.57 14.12 -0.72
N LEU A 228 -4.01 13.51 -1.82
CA LEU A 228 -3.11 12.85 -2.76
C LEU A 228 -2.17 13.85 -3.47
N SER A 229 -2.67 15.02 -3.87
CA SER A 229 -1.83 16.06 -4.50
C SER A 229 -0.81 16.64 -3.51
N GLU A 230 -1.21 16.95 -2.28
CA GLU A 230 -0.30 17.44 -1.24
C GLU A 230 0.79 16.40 -0.93
N ASN A 231 0.42 15.12 -0.80
CA ASN A 231 1.39 14.05 -0.62
C ASN A 231 2.37 13.96 -1.81
N GLN A 232 1.90 14.13 -3.04
CA GLN A 232 2.77 14.14 -4.22
C GLN A 232 3.74 15.32 -4.22
N ILE A 233 3.30 16.51 -3.80
CA ILE A 233 4.16 17.69 -3.68
C ILE A 233 5.28 17.42 -2.67
N ILE A 234 4.94 16.89 -1.49
CA ILE A 234 5.92 16.52 -0.46
C ILE A 234 6.91 15.49 -1.02
N LEU A 235 6.42 14.42 -1.64
CA LEU A 235 7.28 13.38 -2.22
C LEU A 235 8.22 13.94 -3.29
N SER A 236 7.73 14.82 -4.16
CA SER A 236 8.55 15.49 -5.18
C SER A 236 9.63 16.36 -4.55
N ALA A 237 9.27 17.19 -3.56
CA ALA A 237 10.23 18.06 -2.87
C ALA A 237 11.35 17.26 -2.19
N PHE A 238 11.02 16.13 -1.54
CA PHE A 238 12.02 15.24 -0.95
C PHE A 238 12.87 14.51 -2.00
N HIS A 239 12.29 14.18 -3.16
CA HIS A 239 13.05 13.61 -4.26
C HIS A 239 14.09 14.61 -4.79
N ASP A 240 13.69 15.87 -5.02
CA ASP A 240 14.58 16.93 -5.49
C ASP A 240 15.71 17.20 -4.48
N LEU A 241 15.39 17.21 -3.19
CA LEU A 241 16.39 17.34 -2.13
C LEU A 241 17.38 16.18 -2.14
N CYS A 242 16.89 14.93 -2.25
CA CYS A 242 17.75 13.76 -2.38
C CYS A 242 18.67 13.87 -3.60
N GLU A 243 18.16 14.34 -4.74
CA GLU A 243 18.94 14.49 -5.96
C GLU A 243 20.06 15.54 -5.79
N ILE A 244 19.77 16.67 -5.15
CA ILE A 244 20.77 17.71 -4.83
C ILE A 244 21.85 17.16 -3.90
N LEU A 245 21.44 16.42 -2.85
CA LEU A 245 22.36 15.80 -1.91
C LEU A 245 23.25 14.75 -2.61
N ASP A 246 22.68 13.91 -3.47
CA ASP A 246 23.43 12.92 -4.23
C ASP A 246 24.40 13.57 -5.23
N LYS A 247 24.00 14.65 -5.91
CA LYS A 247 24.89 15.45 -6.75
C LYS A 247 26.06 16.00 -5.94
N LYS A 248 25.81 16.55 -4.76
CA LYS A 248 26.86 17.08 -3.87
C LYS A 248 27.79 15.98 -3.38
N LYS A 249 27.24 14.84 -2.94
CA LYS A 249 27.98 13.64 -2.54
C LYS A 249 28.91 13.16 -3.66
N LYS A 250 28.38 12.98 -4.88
CA LYS A 250 29.17 12.56 -6.06
C LYS A 250 30.29 13.57 -6.37
N SER A 251 30.00 14.87 -6.28
CA SER A 251 31.00 15.92 -6.50
C SER A 251 32.14 15.85 -5.47
N LEU A 252 31.82 15.67 -4.19
CA LEU A 252 32.81 15.53 -3.13
C LEU A 252 33.66 14.27 -3.32
N LEU A 253 33.04 13.12 -3.57
CA LEU A 253 33.76 11.87 -3.84
C LEU A 253 34.68 11.98 -5.06
N LYS A 254 34.24 12.64 -6.14
CA LYS A 254 35.07 12.88 -7.32
C LYS A 254 36.28 13.76 -7.01
N ARG A 255 36.14 14.76 -6.13
CA ARG A 255 37.28 15.57 -5.66
C ARG A 255 38.29 14.73 -4.90
N ILE A 256 37.84 13.84 -4.03
CA ILE A 256 38.70 12.89 -3.29
C ILE A 256 39.47 12.01 -4.28
N ASP A 257 38.76 11.39 -5.22
CA ASP A 257 39.36 10.51 -6.22
C ASP A 257 40.43 11.25 -7.06
N ASN A 258 40.15 12.48 -7.48
CA ASN A 258 41.12 13.29 -8.23
C ASN A 258 42.36 13.65 -7.40
N GLU A 259 42.17 14.04 -6.13
CA GLU A 259 43.29 14.39 -5.26
C GLU A 259 44.15 13.17 -4.93
N ALA A 260 43.52 12.03 -4.64
CA ALA A 260 44.21 10.76 -4.44
C ALA A 260 44.99 10.34 -5.69
N LYS A 261 44.37 10.41 -6.88
CA LYS A 261 45.04 10.13 -8.16
C LYS A 261 46.24 11.03 -8.39
N SER A 262 46.14 12.33 -8.11
CA SER A 262 47.26 13.25 -8.26
C SER A 262 48.39 12.94 -7.28
N LYS A 263 48.08 12.64 -6.01
CA LYS A 263 49.10 12.26 -5.01
C LYS A 263 49.79 10.94 -5.39
N LEU A 264 49.02 9.94 -5.81
CA LEU A 264 49.56 8.65 -6.26
C LEU A 264 50.43 8.82 -7.51
N ALA A 265 49.97 9.56 -8.52
CA ALA A 265 50.76 9.82 -9.73
C ALA A 265 52.07 10.55 -9.42
N ASN A 266 52.08 11.48 -8.45
CA ASN A 266 53.31 12.12 -8.01
C ASN A 266 54.28 11.14 -7.34
N LEU A 267 53.77 10.20 -6.54
CA LEU A 267 54.57 9.15 -5.91
C LEU A 267 55.10 8.15 -6.95
N ASP A 268 54.26 7.71 -7.89
CA ASP A 268 54.67 6.80 -8.97
C ASP A 268 55.75 7.42 -9.86
N ASN A 269 55.58 8.69 -10.27
CA ASN A 269 56.60 9.42 -11.02
C ASN A 269 57.91 9.57 -10.24
N ALA A 270 57.83 9.73 -8.91
CA ALA A 270 59.02 9.79 -8.07
C ALA A 270 59.71 8.42 -7.99
N LEU A 271 58.93 7.34 -7.82
CA LEU A 271 59.44 5.96 -7.81
C LEU A 271 60.11 5.58 -9.12
N GLU A 272 59.54 5.93 -10.26
CA GLU A 272 60.12 5.68 -11.59
C GLU A 272 61.49 6.37 -11.72
N LYS A 273 61.54 7.68 -11.43
CA LYS A 273 62.80 8.45 -11.44
C LYS A 273 63.86 7.86 -10.52
N TYR A 274 63.47 7.44 -9.30
CA TYR A 274 64.42 6.81 -8.36
C TYR A 274 64.85 5.42 -8.80
N GLY A 275 63.96 4.66 -9.45
CA GLY A 275 64.27 3.37 -10.05
C GLY A 275 65.31 3.50 -11.16
N GLU A 276 65.17 4.49 -12.04
CA GLU A 276 66.15 4.80 -13.10
C GLU A 276 67.53 5.19 -12.54
N ILE A 277 67.55 6.05 -11.51
CA ILE A 277 68.80 6.45 -10.83
C ILE A 277 69.46 5.23 -10.18
N LEU A 278 68.68 4.34 -9.54
CA LEU A 278 69.19 3.13 -8.92
C LEU A 278 69.75 2.15 -9.97
N SER A 279 69.03 1.94 -11.08
CA SER A 279 69.46 1.05 -12.16
C SER A 279 70.76 1.54 -12.79
N SER A 280 70.83 2.83 -13.15
CA SER A 280 72.03 3.43 -13.74
C SER A 280 73.24 3.33 -12.80
N GLN A 281 73.05 3.55 -11.49
CA GLN A 281 74.13 3.39 -10.51
C GLN A 281 74.56 1.92 -10.35
N SER A 282 73.61 0.98 -10.36
CA SER A 282 73.90 -0.46 -10.32
C SER A 282 74.69 -0.92 -11.55
N GLU A 283 74.36 -0.41 -12.74
CA GLU A 283 75.09 -0.67 -13.97
C GLU A 283 76.53 -0.16 -13.90
N ILE A 284 76.73 1.07 -13.41
CA ILE A 284 78.07 1.64 -13.21
C ILE A 284 78.87 0.77 -12.23
N LEU A 285 78.28 0.34 -11.12
CA LEU A 285 78.94 -0.50 -10.11
C LEU A 285 79.31 -1.89 -10.64
N THR A 286 78.41 -2.53 -11.40
CA THR A 286 78.65 -3.85 -11.99
C THR A 286 79.76 -3.80 -13.06
N GLU A 287 79.74 -2.80 -13.94
CA GLU A 287 80.82 -2.58 -14.92
C GLU A 287 82.15 -2.23 -14.24
N SER A 288 82.12 -1.40 -13.19
CA SER A 288 83.31 -1.08 -12.38
C SER A 288 83.93 -2.32 -11.76
N SER A 289 83.10 -3.18 -11.16
CA SER A 289 83.55 -4.43 -10.54
C SER A 289 84.14 -5.39 -11.58
N ARG A 290 83.52 -5.47 -12.76
CA ARG A 290 83.99 -6.29 -13.88
C ARG A 290 85.34 -5.83 -14.42
N ILE A 291 85.51 -4.52 -14.62
CA ILE A 291 86.77 -3.93 -15.08
C ILE A 291 87.85 -4.06 -14.00
N SER A 292 87.52 -3.92 -12.72
CA SER A 292 88.47 -4.09 -11.61
C SER A 292 89.10 -5.49 -11.55
N GLY A 293 88.42 -6.52 -12.06
CA GLY A 293 88.95 -7.89 -12.16
C GLY A 293 89.71 -8.19 -13.46
N ALA A 294 89.81 -7.23 -14.39
CA ALA A 294 90.38 -7.46 -15.71
C ALA A 294 91.92 -7.52 -15.67
N LYS A 295 92.50 -8.51 -16.37
CA LYS A 295 93.96 -8.74 -16.45
C LYS A 295 94.66 -8.00 -17.59
N ASN A 296 93.90 -7.32 -18.47
CA ASN A 296 94.45 -6.57 -19.61
C ASN A 296 94.71 -5.11 -19.21
N TRP A 297 95.97 -4.79 -18.95
CA TRP A 297 96.43 -3.48 -18.45
C TRP A 297 96.10 -2.31 -19.39
N VAL A 298 96.27 -2.48 -20.71
CA VAL A 298 96.04 -1.41 -21.70
C VAL A 298 94.55 -1.15 -21.85
N GLY A 299 93.74 -2.21 -21.97
CA GLY A 299 92.29 -2.11 -22.05
C GLY A 299 91.66 -1.54 -20.77
N PHE A 300 92.22 -1.88 -19.61
CA PHE A 300 91.84 -1.32 -18.32
C PHE A 300 92.05 0.19 -18.29
N ILE A 301 93.28 0.68 -18.55
CA ILE A 301 93.58 2.12 -18.48
C ILE A 301 92.73 2.90 -19.48
N PHE A 302 92.56 2.39 -20.70
CA PHE A 302 91.77 3.06 -21.73
C PHE A 302 90.29 3.20 -21.33
N ARG A 303 89.64 2.12 -20.86
CA ARG A 303 88.23 2.15 -20.44
C ARG A 303 88.00 2.92 -19.15
N VAL A 304 88.91 2.80 -18.19
CA VAL A 304 88.80 3.51 -16.91
C VAL A 304 88.88 5.01 -17.12
N LYS A 305 89.88 5.50 -17.88
CA LYS A 305 90.07 6.94 -18.08
C LYS A 305 89.06 7.58 -19.03
N ASN A 306 88.66 6.88 -20.09
CA ASN A 306 87.83 7.48 -21.15
C ASN A 306 86.33 7.20 -21.01
N ASP A 307 85.91 6.26 -20.14
CA ASP A 307 84.50 5.89 -20.02
C ASP A 307 84.04 5.77 -18.56
N LEU A 308 84.71 4.95 -17.74
CA LEU A 308 84.23 4.64 -16.39
C LEU A 308 84.34 5.82 -15.41
N ILE A 309 85.52 6.45 -15.32
CA ILE A 309 85.74 7.60 -14.41
C ILE A 309 84.82 8.77 -14.79
N PRO A 310 84.72 9.20 -16.07
CA PRO A 310 83.78 10.25 -16.45
C PRO A 310 82.32 9.96 -16.08
N LYS A 311 81.87 8.70 -16.19
CA LYS A 311 80.51 8.28 -15.78
C LYS A 311 80.32 8.35 -14.26
N ILE A 312 81.33 7.93 -13.49
CA ILE A 312 81.31 7.99 -12.02
C ILE A 312 81.31 9.45 -11.56
N ASP A 313 82.20 10.29 -12.11
CA ASP A 313 82.33 11.70 -11.74
C ASP A 313 81.02 12.46 -12.01
N ASN A 314 80.42 12.26 -13.20
CA ASN A 314 79.13 12.87 -13.54
C ASN A 314 77.98 12.42 -12.61
N PHE A 315 78.02 11.19 -12.09
CA PHE A 315 77.05 10.73 -11.08
C PHE A 315 77.35 11.37 -9.70
N CYS A 316 78.62 11.42 -9.31
CA CYS A 316 79.07 12.05 -8.06
C CYS A 316 78.78 13.57 -8.02
N ASP A 317 78.91 14.27 -9.15
CA ASP A 317 78.58 15.69 -9.29
C ASP A 317 77.07 15.94 -9.10
N LYS A 318 76.24 14.98 -9.49
CA LYS A 318 74.78 15.02 -9.27
C LYS A 318 74.36 14.46 -7.92
N ARG A 319 75.30 13.95 -7.10
CA ARG A 319 75.01 13.32 -5.81
C ARG A 319 74.20 14.22 -4.90
N ASP A 320 74.51 15.51 -4.84
CA ASP A 320 73.79 16.43 -3.93
C ASP A 320 72.34 16.69 -4.41
N GLN A 321 72.05 16.55 -5.71
CA GLN A 321 70.68 16.58 -6.26
C GLN A 321 69.91 15.29 -5.90
N VAL A 322 70.62 14.16 -5.78
CA VAL A 322 70.06 12.86 -5.39
C VAL A 322 69.95 12.73 -3.85
N MET A 323 70.83 13.35 -3.07
CA MET A 323 70.85 13.24 -1.61
C MET A 323 69.96 14.29 -0.90
N ASN A 324 69.56 15.36 -1.59
CA ASN A 324 68.55 16.31 -1.10
C ASN A 324 67.11 15.75 -1.14
N LEU A 325 66.94 14.52 -1.60
CA LEU A 325 65.66 13.83 -1.67
C LEU A 325 65.27 13.31 -0.30
N LYS A 326 64.39 14.05 0.39
CA LYS A 326 63.82 13.62 1.68
C LYS A 326 63.15 12.25 1.52
N LYS A 327 63.48 11.32 2.41
CA LYS A 327 62.76 10.06 2.56
C LYS A 327 61.27 10.39 2.77
N VAL A 328 60.41 9.97 1.83
CA VAL A 328 58.97 10.24 1.94
C VAL A 328 58.44 9.48 3.15
N GLN A 329 58.05 10.20 4.20
CA GLN A 329 57.25 9.64 5.29
C GLN A 329 55.78 9.80 4.92
N PHE A 330 55.01 8.72 5.02
CA PHE A 330 53.58 8.77 4.82
C PHE A 330 52.94 9.49 6.01
N GLU A 331 52.56 10.76 5.81
CA GLU A 331 51.82 11.53 6.81
C GLU A 331 50.32 11.33 6.60
N GLU A 332 49.68 10.50 7.44
CA GLU A 332 48.24 10.21 7.37
C GLU A 332 47.37 11.47 7.36
N ASP A 333 47.75 12.50 8.11
CA ASP A 333 46.98 13.74 8.25
C ASP A 333 46.94 14.58 6.97
N SER A 334 47.95 14.46 6.10
CA SER A 334 47.97 15.08 4.76
C SER A 334 46.96 14.42 3.79
N TRP A 335 46.49 13.22 4.13
CA TRP A 335 45.50 12.46 3.35
C TRP A 335 44.08 12.56 3.91
N ARG A 336 43.90 13.11 5.11
CA ARG A 336 42.58 13.30 5.73
C ARG A 336 41.96 14.61 5.27
N LEU A 337 40.78 14.52 4.65
CA LEU A 337 40.00 15.68 4.25
C LEU A 337 39.09 16.14 5.38
N ASN A 338 39.02 17.45 5.57
CA ASN A 338 38.12 18.07 6.53
C ASN A 338 36.67 17.96 6.04
N VAL A 339 35.92 17.02 6.63
CA VAL A 339 34.49 16.77 6.35
C VAL A 339 33.55 17.59 7.23
N GLU A 340 34.08 18.29 8.24
CA GLU A 340 33.31 19.11 9.20
C GLU A 340 32.38 20.13 8.53
N PRO A 341 32.76 20.84 7.45
CA PRO A 341 31.87 21.78 6.78
C PRO A 341 30.60 21.11 6.22
N VAL A 342 30.75 19.88 5.70
CA VAL A 342 29.64 19.11 5.11
C VAL A 342 28.74 18.58 6.22
N LEU A 343 29.32 18.07 7.31
CA LEU A 343 28.58 17.66 8.49
C LEU A 343 27.83 18.84 9.13
N SER A 344 28.44 20.03 9.17
CA SER A 344 27.78 21.23 9.68
C SER A 344 26.61 21.69 8.80
N MET A 345 26.68 21.49 7.48
CA MET A 345 25.58 21.80 6.56
C MET A 345 24.43 20.82 6.73
N ILE A 346 24.71 19.53 6.89
CA ILE A 346 23.69 18.49 7.12
C ILE A 346 23.01 18.71 8.48
N ASN A 347 23.78 19.04 9.53
CA ASN A 347 23.25 19.31 10.86
C ASN A 347 22.45 20.62 10.97
N LYS A 348 22.55 21.50 9.97
CA LYS A 348 21.75 22.73 9.86
C LYS A 348 20.45 22.55 9.08
N ILE A 349 20.20 21.37 8.52
CA ILE A 349 18.89 21.09 7.91
C ILE A 349 17.92 20.84 9.06
N ASP A 350 17.27 21.93 9.47
CA ASP A 350 16.21 21.92 10.46
C ASP A 350 14.91 21.42 9.79
N PHE A 351 14.28 20.42 10.38
CA PHE A 351 13.04 19.82 9.90
C PHE A 351 11.86 20.05 10.86
N ASP A 352 12.07 20.84 11.92
CA ASP A 352 11.06 21.18 12.94
C ASP A 352 10.26 22.46 12.60
#